data_AF-A0A7V2TNR1-F1
#
_entry.id   AF-A0A7V2TNR1-F1
#
_cell.length_a   1.000
_cell.length_b   1.000
_cell.length_c   1.000
_cell.angle_alpha   90.00
_cell.angle_beta   90.00
_cell.angle_gamma   90.00
#
_symmetry.space_group_name_H-M   'P 1'
#
loop_
_entity.id
_entity.type
_entity.pdbx_description
1 polymer ?
#
loop_
_entity_poly.entity_id
_entity_poly.type
_entity_poly.pdbx_seq_one_letter_code
_entity_poly.pdbx_strand_id
1 'polypeptide(L)' 'EPRLLNEFVLYPFYRQFQLGEMVDQDKVRAELRYGVLTVYLPKVAEKQPKKIEVKVG' A
#
# COMPACT_ATOMS: atom_id res chain seq x y z
N GLU A 1 -31.07 29.86 -13.27
CA GLU A 1 -29.74 30.33 -12.85
C GLU A 1 -28.65 29.26 -13.02
N PRO A 2 -27.71 29.37 -13.98
CA PRO A 2 -26.55 28.49 -14.01
C PRO A 2 -25.57 28.93 -12.91
N ARG A 3 -24.99 27.99 -12.17
CA ARG A 3 -23.93 28.31 -11.19
C ARG A 3 -22.72 28.83 -11.95
N LEU A 4 -22.45 30.13 -11.84
CA LEU A 4 -21.43 30.82 -12.64
C LEU A 4 -19.98 30.48 -12.25
N LEU A 5 -19.75 29.89 -11.07
CA LEU A 5 -18.43 29.43 -10.61
C LEU A 5 -18.56 28.16 -9.76
N ASN A 6 -18.03 27.05 -10.26
CA ASN A 6 -17.76 25.83 -9.48
C ASN A 6 -16.24 25.61 -9.51
N GLU A 7 -15.54 26.02 -8.45
CA GLU A 7 -14.07 25.90 -8.37
C GLU A 7 -13.62 24.44 -8.22
N PHE A 8 -14.44 23.62 -7.56
CA PHE A 8 -14.17 22.21 -7.35
C PHE A 8 -15.30 21.34 -7.89
N VAL A 9 -14.91 20.28 -8.59
CA VAL A 9 -15.81 19.29 -9.16
C VAL A 9 -15.23 17.90 -8.92
N LEU A 10 -16.09 16.97 -8.55
CA LEU A 10 -15.71 15.58 -8.41
C LEU A 10 -15.69 14.92 -9.79
N TYR A 11 -14.54 14.39 -10.15
CA TYR A 11 -14.38 13.50 -11.30
C TYR A 11 -13.98 12.11 -10.80
N PRO A 12 -14.32 11.05 -11.55
CA PRO A 12 -13.73 9.74 -11.31
C PRO A 12 -12.21 9.86 -11.29
N PHE A 13 -11.59 9.45 -10.19
CA PHE A 13 -10.15 9.49 -10.01
C PHE A 13 -9.62 8.07 -9.90
N TYR A 14 -8.57 7.77 -10.66
CA TYR A 14 -7.87 6.49 -10.63
C TYR A 14 -6.36 6.71 -10.64
N ARG A 15 -5.65 5.96 -9.79
CA ARG A 15 -4.19 5.93 -9.76
C ARG A 15 -3.72 4.50 -9.52
N GLN A 16 -2.68 4.11 -10.25
CA GLN A 16 -2.01 2.82 -10.09
C GLN A 16 -0.55 3.04 -9.71
N PHE A 17 -0.03 2.14 -8.88
CA PHE A 17 1.37 2.11 -8.46
C PHE A 17 1.93 0.74 -8.76
N GLN A 18 3.18 0.69 -9.22
CA GLN A 18 3.95 -0.55 -9.30
C GLN A 18 4.67 -0.74 -7.96
N LEU A 19 4.40 -1.86 -7.29
CA LEU A 19 4.99 -2.17 -5.99
C LEU A 19 6.22 -3.06 -6.16
N GLY A 20 7.21 -2.89 -5.28
CA GLY A 20 8.36 -3.79 -5.20
C GLY A 20 8.00 -5.12 -4.52
N GLU A 21 8.86 -6.13 -4.71
CA GLU A 21 8.65 -7.50 -4.21
C GLU A 21 8.64 -7.60 -2.67
N MET A 22 9.14 -6.58 -1.97
CA MET A 22 9.20 -6.56 -0.51
C MET A 22 7.87 -6.21 0.16
N VAL A 23 6.77 -6.00 -0.57
CA VAL A 23 5.46 -5.70 0.01
C VAL A 23 4.72 -7.00 0.35
N ASP A 24 4.27 -7.12 1.60
CA ASP A 24 3.36 -8.17 2.04
C ASP A 24 1.93 -7.81 1.62
N GLN A 25 1.52 -8.28 0.44
CA GLN A 25 0.24 -7.91 -0.20
C GLN A 25 -0.98 -8.37 0.62
N ASP A 26 -0.86 -9.51 1.32
CA ASP A 26 -1.95 -10.08 2.14
C ASP A 26 -2.26 -9.20 3.36
N LYS A 27 -1.36 -8.29 3.74
CA LYS A 27 -1.49 -7.42 4.91
C LYS A 27 -1.66 -5.95 4.55
N VAL A 28 -1.94 -5.63 3.28
CA VAL A 28 -2.29 -4.26 2.87
C VAL A 28 -3.56 -3.82 3.58
N ARG A 29 -3.55 -2.61 4.12
CA ARG A 29 -4.73 -2.00 4.76
C ARG A 29 -4.81 -0.52 4.43
N ALA A 30 -6.00 0.06 4.51
CA ALA A 30 -6.22 1.47 4.21
C ALA A 30 -7.19 2.11 5.20
N GLU A 31 -7.09 3.43 5.35
CA GLU A 31 -8.06 4.24 6.08
C GLU A 31 -8.34 5.55 5.35
N LEU A 32 -9.58 6.02 5.43
CA LEU A 32 -10.00 7.33 4.93
C LEU A 32 -10.38 8.19 6.14
N ARG A 33 -9.60 9.24 6.39
CA ARG A 33 -9.87 10.18 7.49
C ARG A 33 -9.73 11.61 6.97
N TYR A 34 -10.72 12.45 7.26
CA TYR A 34 -10.72 13.88 6.91
C TYR A 34 -10.39 14.16 5.43
N GLY A 35 -10.89 13.32 4.52
CA GLY A 35 -10.67 13.48 3.07
C GLY A 35 -9.34 12.93 2.54
N VAL A 36 -8.54 12.27 3.37
CA VAL A 36 -7.24 11.68 2.98
C VAL A 36 -7.33 10.17 3.03
N LEU A 37 -7.10 9.52 1.88
CA LEU A 37 -6.93 8.07 1.80
C LEU A 37 -5.46 7.71 2.10
N THR A 38 -5.23 7.05 3.23
CA THR A 38 -3.92 6.53 3.63
C THR A 38 -3.87 5.03 3.37
N VAL A 39 -2.89 4.57 2.60
CA VAL A 39 -2.65 3.15 2.29
C VAL A 39 -1.37 2.69 2.98
N TYR A 40 -1.47 1.64 3.79
CA TYR A 40 -0.34 1.03 4.49
C TYR A 40 0.13 -0.21 3.72
N LEU A 41 1.39 -0.18 3.27
CA LEU A 41 2.05 -1.27 2.56
C LEU A 41 3.14 -1.87 3.47
N PRO A 42 2.81 -2.88 4.29
CA PRO A 42 3.79 -3.50 5.17
C PRO A 42 4.87 -4.22 4.35
N LYS A 43 6.09 -4.22 4.88
CA LYS A 43 7.17 -5.03 4.32
C LYS A 43 7.01 -6.49 4.71
N VAL A 44 7.43 -7.41 3.84
CA VAL A 44 7.58 -8.83 4.16
C VAL A 44 8.52 -8.99 5.37
N ALA A 45 8.19 -9.95 6.24
CA ALA A 45 9.05 -10.26 7.37
C ALA A 45 10.39 -10.82 6.87
N GLU A 46 11.49 -10.40 7.51
CA GLU A 46 12.82 -10.96 7.21
C GLU A 46 12.82 -12.46 7.50
N LYS A 47 13.42 -13.24 6.58
CA LYS A 47 13.59 -14.68 6.79
C LYS A 47 14.55 -14.88 7.96
N GLN A 48 14.08 -15.52 9.03
CA GLN A 48 14.94 -15.93 10.13
C GLN A 48 16.08 -16.82 9.61
N PRO A 49 17.32 -16.64 10.07
CA PRO A 49 18.44 -17.47 9.65
C PRO A 49 18.14 -18.94 9.98
N LYS A 50 18.24 -19.82 8.97
CA LYS A 50 18.07 -21.26 9.18
C LYS A 50 19.28 -21.79 9.95
N LYS A 51 19.06 -22.56 11.00
CA LYS A 51 20.12 -23.34 11.64
C LYS A 51 20.55 -24.44 10.66
N ILE A 52 21.76 -24.35 10.13
CA ILE A 52 22.33 -25.35 9.24
C ILE A 52 23.11 -26.35 10.12
N GLU A 53 22.67 -27.60 10.17
CA GLU A 53 23.40 -28.67 10.85
C GLU A 53 24.56 -29.13 9.96
N VAL A 54 25.80 -29.02 10.45
CA VAL A 54 26.98 -29.52 9.76
C VAL A 54 27.25 -30.94 10.25
N LYS A 55 27.15 -31.93 9.36
CA LYS A 55 27.57 -33.31 9.63
C LYS A 55 29.04 -33.46 9.26
N VAL A 56 29.88 -33.80 10.23
CA VAL A 56 31.28 -34.16 10.00
C VAL A 56 31.35 -35.69 9.97
N GLY A 57 31.97 -36.25 8.93
CA GLY A 57 32.26 -37.68 8.78
C GLY A 57 33.65 -38.03 9.28
#